data_AF-A0A6J8AD57-F1
#
_entry.id   AF-A0A6J8AD57-F1
#
_cell.length_a   1.000
_cell.length_b   1.000
_cell.length_c   1.000
_cell.angle_alpha   90.00
_cell.angle_beta   90.00
_cell.angle_gamma   90.00
#
_symmetry.space_group_name_H-M   'P 1'
#
loop_
_entity.id
_entity.type
_entity.pdbx_description
1 polymer ?
#
loop_
_entity_poly.entity_id
_entity_poly.type
_entity_poly.pdbx_seq_one_letter_code
_entity_poly.pdbx_strand_id
1 'polypeptide(L)'
;MSDEEEFSHEPDVQDMPSRAVPRSDEHFSPEDALSLFSTKLDAALSRQKKEIVSEIDQKLSSQALENTTRPATHTQKFKFEGNSKQHSFNSLRLEEIFKVKSFIERGSLEAALKLLGESEKALKERNKVIRIADKYGWDVVEEYMDDPLTDNSEDATKLRQAESRAKANCMISRGPARTAEVTSSAMTRVMLIFFVGLAHHIQKNH
;
A
#
# COMPACT_ATOMS: atom_id res chain seq x y z
N MET A 1 -115.81 20.40 -19.72
CA MET A 1 -115.22 19.15 -19.19
C MET A 1 -115.02 18.28 -20.42
N SER A 2 -113.95 18.52 -21.17
CA SER A 2 -112.59 17.97 -20.95
C SER A 2 -112.55 16.53 -21.45
N ASP A 3 -111.67 16.08 -22.33
CA ASP A 3 -110.59 16.68 -23.12
C ASP A 3 -110.34 15.73 -24.30
N GLU A 4 -109.65 16.23 -25.32
CA GLU A 4 -109.23 15.50 -26.53
C GLU A 4 -108.15 14.47 -26.22
N GLU A 5 -108.03 13.42 -27.06
CA GLU A 5 -106.73 12.97 -27.58
C GLU A 5 -106.93 12.18 -28.89
N GLU A 6 -106.53 12.82 -29.99
CA GLU A 6 -106.23 12.23 -31.29
C GLU A 6 -104.70 12.16 -31.40
N PHE A 7 -104.12 10.99 -31.67
CA PHE A 7 -102.81 10.96 -32.34
C PHE A 7 -102.59 9.66 -33.10
N SER A 8 -102.41 9.82 -34.41
CA SER A 8 -102.05 8.79 -35.38
C SER A 8 -100.56 8.95 -35.71
N HIS A 9 -99.76 7.87 -35.73
CA HIS A 9 -98.83 7.59 -36.83
C HIS A 9 -98.01 6.28 -36.65
N GLU A 10 -97.98 5.55 -37.75
CA GLU A 10 -97.15 4.40 -38.12
C GLU A 10 -95.86 4.92 -38.82
N PRO A 11 -94.95 4.07 -39.33
CA PRO A 11 -93.93 3.24 -38.69
C PRO A 11 -92.48 3.79 -38.87
N ASP A 12 -91.54 3.31 -38.06
CA ASP A 12 -90.11 3.67 -38.17
C ASP A 12 -89.31 2.66 -39.01
N VAL A 13 -88.54 3.18 -39.98
CA VAL A 13 -87.71 2.44 -40.94
C VAL A 13 -86.24 2.62 -40.56
N GLN A 14 -85.63 1.50 -40.17
CA GLN A 14 -84.22 1.09 -40.28
C GLN A 14 -83.14 2.16 -40.59
N ASP A 15 -82.10 2.23 -39.73
CA ASP A 15 -80.71 2.25 -40.24
C ASP A 15 -79.69 1.65 -39.24
N MET A 16 -78.70 0.94 -39.78
CA MET A 16 -77.54 0.30 -39.11
C MET A 16 -76.24 1.02 -39.58
N PRO A 17 -75.04 0.65 -39.11
CA PRO A 17 -74.42 0.77 -37.79
C PRO A 17 -73.28 1.82 -37.78
N SER A 18 -73.09 2.58 -36.70
CA SER A 18 -71.99 3.56 -36.62
C SER A 18 -70.66 2.90 -36.22
N ARG A 19 -69.72 2.93 -37.18
CA ARG A 19 -68.36 2.40 -37.11
C ARG A 19 -67.51 3.21 -36.12
N ALA A 20 -67.06 2.59 -35.04
CA ALA A 20 -66.08 3.18 -34.13
C ALA A 20 -64.75 3.44 -34.84
N VAL A 21 -64.29 4.69 -34.82
CA VAL A 21 -62.96 5.12 -35.28
C VAL A 21 -62.00 5.04 -34.11
N PRO A 22 -60.85 4.34 -34.20
CA PRO A 22 -59.74 4.56 -33.28
C PRO A 22 -58.78 5.56 -33.94
N ARG A 23 -58.71 6.79 -33.41
CA ARG A 23 -57.60 7.71 -33.67
C ARG A 23 -57.13 8.27 -32.35
N SER A 24 -56.17 7.57 -31.75
CA SER A 24 -55.25 8.16 -30.79
C SER A 24 -54.15 8.84 -31.59
N ASP A 25 -54.40 10.08 -32.01
CA ASP A 25 -53.34 10.98 -32.48
C ASP A 25 -52.56 11.39 -31.22
N GLU A 26 -51.45 10.70 -30.92
CA GLU A 26 -50.49 11.17 -29.91
C GLU A 26 -49.90 12.49 -30.42
N HIS A 27 -50.47 13.60 -29.95
CA HIS A 27 -49.96 14.93 -30.20
C HIS A 27 -48.66 15.12 -29.41
N PHE A 28 -47.53 14.73 -30.01
CA PHE A 28 -46.20 14.91 -29.44
C PHE A 28 -45.92 16.41 -29.26
N SER A 29 -46.00 16.90 -28.03
CA SER A 29 -45.90 18.32 -27.71
C SER A 29 -44.43 18.78 -27.78
N PRO A 30 -44.17 20.04 -28.17
CA PRO A 30 -42.84 20.64 -28.00
C PRO A 30 -42.32 20.54 -26.55
N GLU A 31 -43.21 20.54 -25.56
CA GLU A 31 -42.83 20.33 -24.16
C GLU A 31 -42.33 18.90 -23.90
N ASP A 32 -42.91 17.89 -24.54
CA ASP A 32 -42.47 16.49 -24.43
C ASP A 32 -41.05 16.33 -25.02
N ALA A 33 -40.78 17.02 -26.13
CA ALA A 33 -39.47 17.05 -26.76
C ALA A 33 -38.41 17.74 -25.88
N LEU A 34 -38.76 18.87 -25.25
CA LEU A 34 -37.88 19.59 -24.32
C LEU A 34 -37.62 18.79 -23.04
N SER A 35 -38.64 18.12 -22.51
CA SER A 35 -38.53 17.23 -21.35
C SER A 35 -37.62 16.03 -21.65
N LEU A 36 -37.80 15.41 -22.82
CA LEU A 36 -36.94 14.31 -23.29
C LEU A 36 -35.49 14.78 -23.50
N PHE A 37 -35.30 16.01 -23.99
CA PHE A 37 -33.97 16.58 -24.15
C PHE A 37 -33.30 16.87 -22.81
N SER A 38 -34.00 17.50 -21.87
CA SER A 38 -33.47 17.77 -20.52
C SER A 38 -33.08 16.47 -19.81
N THR A 39 -33.97 15.48 -19.82
CA THR A 39 -33.70 14.16 -19.20
C THR A 39 -32.50 13.47 -19.84
N LYS A 40 -32.35 13.53 -21.17
CA LYS A 40 -31.16 12.99 -21.85
C LYS A 40 -29.88 13.77 -21.52
N LEU A 41 -29.97 15.10 -21.43
CA LEU A 41 -28.85 15.94 -21.01
C LEU A 41 -28.42 15.63 -19.57
N ASP A 42 -29.37 15.54 -18.65
CA ASP A 42 -29.13 15.23 -17.24
C ASP A 42 -28.52 13.83 -17.09
N ALA A 43 -28.99 12.84 -17.87
CA ALA A 43 -28.42 11.52 -17.91
C ALA A 43 -26.97 11.52 -18.45
N ALA A 44 -26.70 12.30 -19.51
CA ALA A 44 -25.36 12.44 -20.08
C ALA A 44 -24.39 13.13 -19.11
N LEU A 45 -24.82 14.24 -18.50
CA LEU A 45 -24.04 14.97 -17.50
C LEU A 45 -23.79 14.14 -16.25
N SER A 46 -24.80 13.39 -15.78
CA SER A 46 -24.65 12.48 -14.65
C SER A 46 -23.65 11.36 -14.95
N ARG A 47 -23.68 10.82 -16.17
CA ARG A 47 -22.71 9.81 -16.61
C ARG A 47 -21.30 10.38 -16.66
N GLN A 48 -21.11 11.55 -17.26
CA GLN A 48 -19.80 12.22 -17.31
C GLN A 48 -19.29 12.59 -15.91
N LYS A 49 -20.16 13.10 -15.03
CA LYS A 49 -19.80 13.38 -13.64
C LYS A 49 -19.31 12.13 -12.93
N LYS A 50 -20.01 11.00 -13.09
CA LYS A 50 -19.62 9.72 -12.48
C LYS A 50 -18.27 9.22 -13.03
N GLU A 51 -18.04 9.37 -14.33
CA GLU A 51 -16.79 9.00 -14.99
C GLU A 51 -15.61 9.86 -14.50
N ILE A 52 -15.78 11.18 -14.47
CA ILE A 52 -14.77 12.12 -13.95
C ILE A 52 -14.45 11.82 -12.48
N VAL A 53 -15.46 11.62 -11.63
CA VAL A 53 -15.24 11.27 -10.22
C VAL A 53 -14.49 9.94 -10.10
N SER A 54 -14.86 8.93 -10.89
CA SER A 54 -14.15 7.65 -10.88
C SER A 54 -12.70 7.77 -11.37
N GLU A 55 -12.42 8.62 -12.36
CA GLU A 55 -11.06 8.85 -12.86
C GLU A 55 -10.23 9.63 -11.84
N ILE A 56 -10.82 10.61 -11.15
CA ILE A 56 -10.17 11.34 -10.06
C ILE A 56 -9.84 10.38 -8.91
N ASP A 57 -10.79 9.55 -8.48
CA ASP A 57 -10.57 8.56 -7.43
C ASP A 57 -9.48 7.55 -7.83
N GLN A 58 -9.51 7.08 -9.08
CA GLN A 58 -8.48 6.18 -9.62
C GLN A 58 -7.11 6.85 -9.67
N LYS A 59 -7.02 8.12 -10.10
CA LYS A 59 -5.75 8.86 -10.16
C LYS A 59 -5.20 9.21 -8.78
N LEU A 60 -6.05 9.59 -7.82
CA LEU A 60 -5.63 9.83 -6.43
C LEU A 60 -5.16 8.54 -5.76
N SER A 61 -5.85 7.45 -6.04
CA SER A 61 -5.51 6.09 -5.60
C SER A 61 -4.17 5.63 -6.17
N SER A 62 -3.96 5.78 -7.49
CA SER A 62 -2.68 5.45 -8.13
C SER A 62 -1.54 6.38 -7.72
N GLN A 63 -1.81 7.67 -7.53
CA GLN A 63 -0.81 8.64 -7.09
C GLN A 63 -0.41 8.43 -5.62
N ALA A 64 -1.34 8.02 -4.76
CA ALA A 64 -1.02 7.59 -3.40
C ALA A 64 -0.10 6.35 -3.41
N LEU A 65 -0.34 5.41 -4.32
CA LEU A 65 0.51 4.22 -4.52
C LEU A 65 1.86 4.57 -5.18
N GLU A 66 1.91 5.53 -6.09
CA GLU A 66 3.14 5.97 -6.77
C GLU A 66 4.04 6.77 -5.82
N ASN A 67 3.47 7.57 -4.92
CA ASN A 67 4.22 8.24 -3.87
C ASN A 67 4.81 7.27 -2.83
N THR A 68 4.23 6.07 -2.67
CA THR A 68 4.83 4.98 -1.89
C THR A 68 5.77 4.08 -2.71
N THR A 69 5.67 4.11 -4.04
CA THR A 69 6.40 3.23 -4.98
C THR A 69 7.33 4.02 -5.91
N ARG A 70 7.82 5.19 -5.50
CA ARG A 70 9.06 5.71 -6.10
C ARG A 70 10.17 4.70 -5.75
N PRO A 71 10.91 4.13 -6.71
CA PRO A 71 12.17 3.48 -6.40
C PRO A 71 13.06 4.58 -5.82
N ALA A 72 13.18 4.56 -4.50
CA ALA A 72 13.98 5.51 -3.78
C ALA A 72 15.44 5.26 -4.18
N THR A 73 15.93 6.06 -5.12
CA THR A 73 17.37 6.30 -5.29
C THR A 73 17.96 7.03 -4.07
N HIS A 74 17.14 7.30 -3.06
CA HIS A 74 17.52 7.56 -1.70
C HIS A 74 17.03 6.41 -0.82
N THR A 75 17.85 5.38 -0.60
CA THR A 75 17.61 4.41 0.47
C THR A 75 17.51 5.23 1.76
N GLN A 76 16.30 5.46 2.27
CA GLN A 76 16.10 6.25 3.47
C GLN A 76 16.78 5.51 4.62
N LYS A 77 17.98 5.95 4.96
CA LYS A 77 18.79 5.30 5.99
C LYS A 77 18.23 5.72 7.34
N PHE A 78 17.45 4.83 7.95
CA PHE A 78 16.98 5.05 9.30
C PHE A 78 18.17 5.05 10.26
N LYS A 79 18.19 6.01 11.19
CA LYS A 79 19.20 6.07 12.25
C LYS A 79 19.13 4.85 13.18
N PHE A 80 17.94 4.28 13.34
CA PHE A 80 17.67 3.16 14.23
C PHE A 80 16.98 2.03 13.47
N GLU A 81 17.47 0.81 13.66
CA GLU A 81 16.93 -0.39 13.01
C GLU A 81 15.44 -0.63 13.36
N GLY A 82 15.05 -0.34 14.61
CA GLY A 82 13.64 -0.41 15.03
C GLY A 82 12.71 0.49 14.21
N ASN A 83 13.19 1.68 13.81
CA ASN A 83 12.41 2.60 12.98
C ASN A 83 12.30 2.12 11.53
N SER A 84 13.35 1.48 11.00
CA SER A 84 13.33 0.82 9.69
C SER A 84 12.27 -0.28 9.67
N LYS A 85 12.30 -1.18 10.66
CA LYS A 85 11.31 -2.25 10.84
C LYS A 85 9.90 -1.69 10.99
N GLN A 86 9.72 -0.61 11.76
CA GLN A 86 8.40 0.03 11.92
C GLN A 86 7.88 0.64 10.62
N HIS A 87 8.75 1.31 9.87
CA HIS A 87 8.36 1.92 8.60
C HIS A 87 7.93 0.84 7.60
N SER A 88 8.73 -0.21 7.42
CA SER A 88 8.38 -1.34 6.55
C SER A 88 7.06 -1.99 6.95
N PHE A 89 6.85 -2.23 8.24
CA PHE A 89 5.58 -2.73 8.76
C PHE A 89 4.40 -1.82 8.40
N ASN A 90 4.54 -0.50 8.62
CA ASN A 90 3.49 0.48 8.31
C ASN A 90 3.19 0.53 6.80
N SER A 91 4.21 0.52 5.95
CA SER A 91 4.05 0.49 4.49
C SER A 91 3.24 -0.72 4.04
N LEU A 92 3.56 -1.90 4.58
CA LEU A 92 2.82 -3.13 4.27
C LEU A 92 1.36 -3.07 4.75
N ARG A 93 1.08 -2.50 5.93
CA ARG A 93 -0.31 -2.32 6.40
C ARG A 93 -1.10 -1.34 5.51
N LEU A 94 -0.46 -0.31 4.96
CA LEU A 94 -1.10 0.60 4.01
C LEU A 94 -1.49 -0.13 2.72
N GLU A 95 -0.61 -0.98 2.18
CA GLU A 95 -0.93 -1.82 1.00
C GLU A 95 -2.08 -2.79 1.27
N GLU A 96 -2.15 -3.38 2.46
CA GLU A 96 -3.26 -4.26 2.83
C GLU A 96 -4.58 -3.49 2.92
N ILE A 97 -4.59 -2.30 3.53
CA ILE A 97 -5.78 -1.44 3.58
C ILE A 97 -6.23 -1.09 2.15
N PHE A 98 -5.29 -0.84 1.24
CA PHE A 98 -5.60 -0.62 -0.17
C PHE A 98 -6.25 -1.85 -0.81
N LYS A 99 -5.71 -3.04 -0.58
CA LYS A 99 -6.29 -4.30 -1.05
C LYS A 99 -7.69 -4.52 -0.48
N VAL A 100 -7.90 -4.25 0.81
CA VAL A 100 -9.23 -4.33 1.47
C VAL A 100 -10.24 -3.42 0.77
N LYS A 101 -9.89 -2.15 0.49
CA LYS A 101 -10.75 -1.24 -0.28
C LYS A 101 -11.13 -1.84 -1.63
N SER A 102 -10.14 -2.36 -2.37
CA SER A 102 -10.39 -3.01 -3.67
C SER A 102 -11.26 -4.27 -3.57
N PHE A 103 -11.21 -5.01 -2.46
CA PHE A 103 -12.06 -6.20 -2.26
C PHE A 103 -13.50 -5.79 -1.98
N ILE A 104 -13.70 -4.73 -1.18
CA ILE A 104 -15.03 -4.17 -0.90
C ILE A 104 -15.68 -3.65 -2.20
N GLU A 105 -14.95 -2.89 -3.02
CA GLU A 105 -15.43 -2.38 -4.31
C GLU A 105 -15.83 -3.51 -5.28
N ARG A 106 -15.12 -4.64 -5.23
CA ARG A 106 -15.41 -5.84 -6.04
C ARG A 106 -16.48 -6.75 -5.44
N GLY A 107 -17.08 -6.39 -4.31
CA GLY A 107 -18.11 -7.20 -3.62
C GLY A 107 -17.57 -8.45 -2.93
N SER A 108 -16.25 -8.58 -2.77
CA SER A 108 -15.61 -9.70 -2.09
C SER A 108 -15.42 -9.41 -0.59
N LEU A 109 -16.53 -9.41 0.14
CA LEU A 109 -16.55 -9.06 1.56
C LEU A 109 -15.76 -10.06 2.42
N GLU A 110 -15.83 -11.35 2.11
CA GLU A 110 -15.14 -12.40 2.87
C GLU A 110 -13.61 -12.23 2.81
N ALA A 111 -13.07 -11.96 1.62
CA ALA A 111 -11.63 -11.70 1.46
C ALA A 111 -11.20 -10.41 2.18
N ALA A 112 -12.04 -9.37 2.16
CA ALA A 112 -11.80 -8.13 2.87
C ALA A 112 -11.77 -8.35 4.40
N LEU A 113 -12.74 -9.09 4.96
CA LEU A 113 -12.82 -9.39 6.37
C LEU A 113 -11.66 -10.26 6.85
N LYS A 114 -11.29 -11.29 6.07
CA LYS A 114 -10.12 -12.13 6.37
C LYS A 114 -8.85 -11.29 6.44
N LEU A 115 -8.60 -10.48 5.41
CA LEU A 115 -7.40 -9.64 5.36
C LEU A 115 -7.38 -8.62 6.52
N LEU A 116 -8.51 -8.00 6.84
CA LEU A 116 -8.64 -7.12 8.01
C LEU A 116 -8.31 -7.83 9.32
N GLY A 117 -8.81 -9.05 9.52
CA GLY A 117 -8.51 -9.84 10.71
C GLY A 117 -7.02 -10.19 10.85
N GLU A 118 -6.37 -10.53 9.74
CA GLU A 118 -4.92 -10.75 9.68
C GLU A 118 -4.14 -9.46 10.00
N SER A 119 -4.54 -8.33 9.42
CA SER A 119 -3.95 -7.01 9.70
C SER A 119 -4.13 -6.60 11.17
N GLU A 120 -5.30 -6.87 11.77
CA GLU A 120 -5.58 -6.57 13.18
C GLU A 120 -4.67 -7.39 14.11
N LYS A 121 -4.53 -8.70 13.84
CA LYS A 121 -3.63 -9.57 14.61
C LYS A 121 -2.19 -9.07 14.53
N ALA A 122 -1.70 -8.77 13.33
CA ALA A 122 -0.36 -8.25 13.12
C ALA A 122 -0.13 -6.91 13.85
N LEU A 123 -1.13 -6.02 13.87
CA LEU A 123 -1.06 -4.76 14.63
C LEU A 123 -1.00 -4.98 16.14
N LYS A 124 -1.78 -5.93 16.68
CA LYS A 124 -1.72 -6.29 18.11
C LYS A 124 -0.35 -6.82 18.51
N GLU A 125 0.20 -7.73 17.71
CA GLU A 125 1.55 -8.28 17.92
C GLU A 125 2.61 -7.17 17.85
N ARG A 126 2.51 -6.28 16.86
CA ARG A 126 3.45 -5.17 16.71
C ARG A 126 3.36 -4.17 17.87
N ASN A 127 2.17 -3.85 18.35
CA ASN A 127 1.98 -3.00 19.52
C ASN A 127 2.61 -3.61 20.78
N LYS A 128 2.56 -4.94 20.93
CA LYS A 128 3.27 -5.65 22.01
C LYS A 128 4.78 -5.43 21.90
N VAL A 129 5.34 -5.61 20.70
CA VAL A 129 6.77 -5.40 20.43
C VAL A 129 7.20 -3.96 20.73
N ILE A 130 6.43 -2.95 20.31
CA ILE A 130 6.73 -1.54 20.60
C ILE A 130 6.75 -1.28 22.11
N ARG A 131 5.80 -1.84 22.86
CA ARG A 131 5.77 -1.70 24.33
C ARG A 131 6.96 -2.34 25.02
N ILE A 132 7.49 -3.44 24.47
CA ILE A 132 8.71 -4.08 24.98
C ILE A 132 9.91 -3.19 24.66
N ALA A 133 10.00 -2.68 23.42
CA ALA A 133 11.07 -1.77 23.01
C ALA A 133 11.11 -0.49 23.85
N ASP A 134 9.95 0.08 24.16
CA ASP A 134 9.82 1.30 24.97
C ASP A 134 10.34 1.09 26.40
N LYS A 135 10.09 -0.10 26.98
CA LYS A 135 10.50 -0.42 28.36
C LYS A 135 11.94 -0.92 28.48
N TYR A 136 12.40 -1.72 27.53
CA TYR A 136 13.62 -2.51 27.65
C TYR A 136 14.61 -2.30 26.49
N GLY A 137 14.25 -1.51 25.48
CA GLY A 137 15.06 -1.30 24.29
C GLY A 137 14.81 -2.34 23.19
N TRP A 138 15.30 -2.02 21.99
CA TRP A 138 15.16 -2.89 20.81
C TRP A 138 16.02 -4.17 20.89
N ASP A 139 17.08 -4.16 21.69
CA ASP A 139 17.94 -5.34 21.90
C ASP A 139 17.16 -6.47 22.58
N VAL A 140 16.36 -6.13 23.60
CA VAL A 140 15.50 -7.11 24.30
C VAL A 140 14.35 -7.59 23.41
N VAL A 141 13.87 -6.76 22.49
CA VAL A 141 12.88 -7.20 21.49
C VAL A 141 13.44 -8.29 20.59
N GLU A 142 14.71 -8.18 20.18
CA GLU A 142 15.37 -9.18 19.35
C GLU A 142 15.54 -10.52 20.10
N GLU A 143 15.79 -10.48 21.41
CA GLU A 143 15.80 -11.69 22.23
C GLU A 143 14.40 -12.28 22.46
N TYR A 144 13.39 -11.40 22.61
CA TYR A 144 11.98 -11.76 22.85
C TYR A 144 11.27 -12.33 21.63
N MET A 145 11.68 -11.95 20.42
CA MET A 145 11.15 -12.56 19.20
C MET A 145 11.88 -13.88 18.96
N ASP A 146 11.23 -14.99 19.28
CA ASP A 146 11.78 -16.34 19.03
C ASP A 146 11.94 -16.58 17.52
N ASP A 147 12.95 -17.38 17.16
CA ASP A 147 13.17 -17.79 15.77
C ASP A 147 12.03 -18.72 15.33
N PRO A 148 11.36 -18.48 14.18
CA PRO A 148 10.31 -19.36 13.67
C PRO A 148 10.78 -20.80 13.39
N LEU A 149 12.10 -21.06 13.35
CA LEU A 149 12.69 -22.40 13.26
C LEU A 149 12.79 -23.13 14.61
N THR A 150 12.42 -22.48 15.71
CA THR A 150 12.58 -23.02 17.06
C THR A 150 11.21 -23.18 17.71
N ASP A 151 10.89 -24.43 18.06
CA ASP A 151 9.55 -24.78 18.58
C ASP A 151 9.33 -24.31 20.02
N ASN A 152 10.41 -23.94 20.72
CA ASN A 152 10.39 -23.48 22.10
C ASN A 152 11.57 -22.55 22.42
N SER A 153 11.42 -21.75 23.49
CA SER A 153 12.41 -20.79 23.98
C SER A 153 13.79 -21.41 24.33
N GLU A 154 13.81 -22.67 24.76
CA GLU A 154 15.07 -23.38 25.08
C GLU A 154 15.85 -23.69 23.79
N ASP A 155 15.14 -24.14 22.75
CA ASP A 155 15.68 -24.40 21.42
C ASP A 155 16.15 -23.12 20.74
N ALA A 156 15.40 -22.02 20.87
CA ALA A 156 15.82 -20.68 20.45
C ALA A 156 17.16 -20.26 21.07
N THR A 157 17.34 -20.57 22.35
CA THR A 157 18.58 -20.28 23.07
C THR A 157 19.73 -21.18 22.59
N LYS A 158 19.47 -22.46 22.33
CA LYS A 158 20.46 -23.40 21.78
C LYS A 158 20.90 -23.00 20.37
N LEU A 159 19.97 -22.59 19.52
CA LEU A 159 20.26 -22.14 18.16
C LEU A 159 21.11 -20.86 18.16
N ARG A 160 20.77 -19.86 18.99
CA ARG A 160 21.58 -18.64 19.16
C ARG A 160 22.99 -18.92 19.67
N GLN A 161 23.13 -19.87 20.60
CA GLN A 161 24.46 -20.30 21.07
C GLN A 161 25.26 -21.01 19.97
N ALA A 162 24.62 -21.88 19.20
CA ALA A 162 25.25 -22.57 18.07
C ALA A 162 25.70 -21.57 16.99
N GLU A 163 24.87 -20.59 16.65
CA GLU A 163 25.20 -19.52 15.70
C GLU A 163 26.36 -18.66 16.23
N SER A 164 26.32 -18.26 17.50
CA SER A 164 27.40 -17.48 18.12
C SER A 164 28.73 -18.24 18.11
N ARG A 165 28.72 -19.55 18.43
CA ARG A 165 29.90 -20.41 18.36
C ARG A 165 30.40 -20.59 16.93
N ALA A 166 29.50 -20.74 15.96
CA ALA A 166 29.86 -20.86 14.55
C ALA A 166 30.48 -19.55 14.02
N LYS A 167 29.91 -18.39 14.37
CA LYS A 167 30.47 -17.07 14.03
C LYS A 167 31.84 -16.85 14.66
N ALA A 168 32.00 -17.18 15.95
CA ALA A 168 33.29 -17.11 16.64
C ALA A 168 34.34 -18.03 15.99
N ASN A 169 33.98 -19.27 15.70
CA ASN A 169 34.88 -20.22 15.02
C ASN A 169 35.21 -19.78 13.59
N CYS A 170 34.25 -19.18 12.87
CA CYS A 170 34.49 -18.60 11.56
C CYS A 170 35.49 -17.44 11.62
N MET A 171 35.33 -16.53 12.60
CA MET A 171 36.27 -15.43 12.82
C MET A 171 37.67 -15.92 13.22
N ILE A 172 37.78 -16.96 14.05
CA ILE A 172 39.06 -17.56 14.44
C ILE A 172 39.71 -18.29 13.25
N SER A 173 38.92 -18.99 12.42
CA SER A 173 39.41 -19.66 11.20
C SER A 173 39.77 -18.70 10.05
N ARG A 174 39.30 -17.45 10.11
CA ARG A 174 39.67 -16.35 9.20
C ARG A 174 40.67 -15.40 9.86
N GLY A 175 41.67 -15.95 10.54
CA GLY A 175 42.82 -15.17 11.02
C GLY A 175 43.44 -14.33 9.90
N PRO A 176 44.06 -13.17 10.22
CA PRO A 176 44.55 -12.24 9.22
C PRO A 176 45.52 -12.95 8.29
N ALA A 177 45.35 -12.76 6.98
CA ALA A 177 46.33 -13.19 5.99
C ALA A 177 47.71 -12.70 6.45
N ARG A 178 48.57 -13.62 6.88
CA ARG A 178 49.95 -13.32 7.24
C ARG A 178 50.64 -12.84 5.96
N THR A 179 50.69 -11.53 5.75
CA THR A 179 51.67 -10.93 4.84
C THR A 179 53.04 -11.15 5.48
N ALA A 180 53.75 -12.17 5.01
CA ALA A 180 55.15 -12.37 5.32
C ALA A 180 55.95 -11.22 4.70
N GLU A 181 56.08 -10.11 5.43
CA GLU A 181 57.09 -9.11 5.13
C GLU A 181 58.45 -9.62 5.62
N VAL A 182 59.23 -10.15 4.68
CA VAL A 182 60.67 -10.35 4.84
C VAL A 182 61.31 -8.96 4.86
N THR A 183 61.42 -8.34 6.03
CA THR A 183 62.23 -7.12 6.18
C THR A 183 63.68 -7.51 6.46
N SER A 184 64.49 -7.35 5.41
CA SER A 184 65.94 -7.49 5.41
C SER A 184 66.58 -6.50 6.38
N SER A 185 67.16 -7.03 7.46
CA SER A 185 67.85 -6.34 8.57
C SER A 185 69.12 -5.57 8.19
N ALA A 186 69.36 -5.24 6.92
CA ALA A 186 70.60 -4.60 6.46
C ALA A 186 70.48 -3.09 6.20
N MET A 187 69.30 -2.54 5.93
CA MET A 187 69.16 -1.11 5.58
C MET A 187 69.15 -0.16 6.78
N THR A 188 68.68 -0.59 7.96
CA THR A 188 68.54 0.31 9.12
C THR A 188 69.89 0.70 9.74
N ARG A 189 70.95 -0.11 9.55
CA ARG A 189 72.29 0.20 10.09
C ARG A 189 73.09 1.18 9.22
N VAL A 190 72.79 1.30 7.92
CA VAL A 190 73.50 2.25 7.05
C VAL A 190 72.96 3.66 7.21
N MET A 191 71.64 3.82 7.39
CA MET A 191 71.01 5.13 7.58
C MET A 191 71.41 5.83 8.90
N LEU A 192 71.72 5.08 9.96
CA LEU A 192 72.13 5.68 11.23
C LEU A 192 73.57 6.23 11.21
N ILE A 193 74.44 5.67 10.36
CA ILE A 193 75.83 6.15 10.22
C ILE A 193 75.88 7.50 9.48
N PHE A 194 75.00 7.71 8.49
CA PHE A 194 74.96 8.98 7.76
C PHE A 194 74.40 10.15 8.59
N PHE A 195 73.43 9.90 9.49
CA PHE A 195 72.87 10.97 10.31
C PHE A 195 73.79 11.43 11.45
N VAL A 196 74.60 10.54 12.03
CA VAL A 196 75.57 10.93 13.08
C VAL A 196 76.78 11.67 12.48
N GLY A 197 77.19 11.33 11.26
CA GLY A 197 78.30 11.99 10.57
C GLY A 197 78.01 13.45 10.18
N LEU A 198 76.77 13.79 9.83
CA LEU A 198 76.40 15.13 9.41
C LEU A 198 76.28 16.13 10.59
N ALA A 199 75.95 15.63 11.78
CA ALA A 199 75.83 16.47 12.99
C ALA A 199 77.20 16.97 13.50
N HIS A 200 78.28 16.22 13.27
CA HIS A 200 79.61 16.59 13.80
C HIS A 200 80.39 17.56 12.89
N HIS A 201 79.91 17.85 11.67
CA HIS A 201 80.56 18.80 10.75
C HIS A 201 80.05 20.24 10.91
N ILE A 202 78.85 20.44 11.47
CA ILE A 202 78.24 21.79 11.60
C ILE A 202 78.75 22.53 12.85
N GLN A 203 79.34 21.85 13.83
CA GLN A 203 79.79 22.46 15.07
C GLN A 203 81.26 22.95 15.07
N LYS A 204 81.96 22.88 13.92
CA LYS A 204 83.37 23.30 13.79
C LYS A 204 83.63 24.55 12.93
N ASN A 205 82.59 25.19 12.39
CA ASN A 205 82.73 26.37 11.53
C ASN A 205 81.95 27.61 12.05
N HIS A 206 81.83 27.77 13.37
CA HIS A 206 81.45 29.04 13.99
C HIS A 206 82.26 29.30 15.26
#